data_AF-A0A968QVA7-F1
#
_entry.id   AF-A0A968QVA7-F1
#
_cell.length_a   1.000
_cell.length_b   1.000
_cell.length_c   1.000
_cell.angle_alpha   90.00
_cell.angle_beta   90.00
_cell.angle_gamma   90.00
#
_symmetry.space_group_name_H-M   'P 1'
#
loop_
_entity.id
_entity.type
_entity.pdbx_description
1 polymer ?
#
loop_
_entity_poly.entity_id
_entity_poly.type
_entity_poly.pdbx_seq_one_letter_code
_entity_poly.pdbx_strand_id
1 'polypeptide(L)' 'MRKKADKSSSYLEIIESYLPKLASEDDIRKWIAGNIDFAQFKNKMQAMGSIMKHFGSLADGNTVKSILSSL' A
#
# COMPACT_ATOMS: atom_id res chain seq x y z
N MET A 1 -9.19 -14.37 -40.60
CA MET A 1 -8.91 -13.88 -39.23
C MET A 1 -7.51 -13.24 -39.22
N ARG A 2 -7.39 -11.91 -39.00
CA ARG A 2 -6.09 -11.25 -38.78
C ARG A 2 -6.02 -10.82 -37.31
N LYS A 3 -5.05 -11.39 -36.59
CA LYS A 3 -4.77 -11.17 -35.17
C LYS A 3 -4.54 -9.68 -34.90
N LYS A 4 -5.26 -9.12 -33.92
CA LYS A 4 -4.93 -7.84 -33.30
C LYS A 4 -3.57 -8.01 -32.61
N ALA A 5 -2.55 -7.28 -33.08
CA ALA A 5 -1.32 -7.15 -32.35
C ALA A 5 -1.58 -6.18 -31.20
N ASP A 6 -1.82 -6.73 -30.01
CA ASP A 6 -1.85 -6.00 -28.75
C ASP A 6 -0.45 -5.40 -28.53
N LYS A 7 -0.28 -4.15 -28.96
CA LYS A 7 0.88 -3.33 -28.62
C LYS A 7 0.45 -2.48 -27.43
N SER A 8 0.54 -3.01 -26.22
CA SER A 8 0.85 -2.10 -25.10
C SER A 8 2.13 -1.38 -25.52
N SER A 9 2.02 -0.09 -25.80
CA SER A 9 3.13 0.70 -26.31
C SER A 9 4.23 0.66 -25.26
N SER A 10 5.46 0.30 -25.62
CA SER A 10 6.64 0.40 -24.74
C SER A 10 6.73 1.71 -23.95
N TYR A 11 6.15 2.80 -24.48
CA TYR A 11 5.98 4.07 -23.80
C TYR A 11 5.09 4.01 -22.54
N LEU A 12 3.98 3.27 -22.57
CA LEU A 12 3.10 3.04 -21.42
C LEU A 12 3.82 2.25 -20.32
N GLU A 13 4.57 1.21 -20.69
CA GLU A 13 5.34 0.40 -19.73
C GLU A 13 6.40 1.25 -19.00
N ILE A 14 7.04 2.18 -19.72
CA ILE A 14 7.99 3.13 -19.13
C ILE A 14 7.26 4.06 -18.15
N ILE A 15 6.12 4.65 -18.52
CA ILE A 15 5.35 5.51 -17.61
C ILE A 15 4.89 4.74 -16.36
N GLU A 16 4.38 3.52 -16.53
CA GLU A 16 3.96 2.66 -15.42
C GLU A 16 5.13 2.29 -14.49
N SER A 17 6.35 2.16 -15.02
CA SER A 17 7.55 1.92 -14.20
C SER A 17 7.92 3.10 -13.29
N TYR A 18 7.48 4.31 -13.64
CA TYR A 18 7.67 5.52 -12.83
C TYR A 18 6.51 5.78 -11.87
N LEU A 19 5.37 5.09 -12.03
CA LEU A 19 4.27 5.21 -11.08
C LEU A 19 4.64 4.50 -9.77
N PRO A 20 4.51 5.19 -8.62
CA PRO A 20 4.67 4.56 -7.32
C PRO A 20 3.72 3.36 -7.18
N LYS A 21 4.28 2.19 -6.86
CA LYS A 21 3.48 0.99 -6.62
C LYS A 21 2.73 1.14 -5.29
N LEU A 22 1.48 0.67 -5.28
CA LEU A 22 0.75 0.52 -4.03
C LEU A 22 1.52 -0.43 -3.11
N ALA A 23 1.63 -0.05 -1.84
CA ALA A 23 2.18 -0.88 -0.79
C ALA A 23 1.32 -2.14 -0.64
N SER A 24 1.97 -3.30 -0.63
CA SER A 24 1.27 -4.56 -0.37
C SER A 24 0.86 -4.66 1.10
N GLU A 25 -0.08 -5.56 1.40
CA GLU A 25 -0.48 -5.84 2.78
C GLU A 25 0.73 -6.27 3.64
N ASP A 26 1.63 -7.07 3.06
CA ASP A 26 2.85 -7.56 3.73
C ASP A 26 3.82 -6.41 4.04
N ASP A 27 3.99 -5.47 3.11
CA ASP A 27 4.84 -4.28 3.34
C ASP A 27 4.29 -3.42 4.48
N ILE A 28 2.96 -3.23 4.52
CA ILE A 28 2.30 -2.48 5.58
C ILE A 28 2.48 -3.20 6.93
N ARG A 29 2.29 -4.52 6.97
CA ARG A 29 2.49 -5.33 8.19
C ARG A 29 3.92 -5.26 8.71
N LYS A 30 4.92 -5.40 7.83
CA LYS A 30 6.34 -5.30 8.17
C LYS A 30 6.68 -3.92 8.72
N TRP A 31 6.19 -2.87 8.08
CA TRP A 31 6.42 -1.50 8.55
C TRP A 31 5.79 -1.26 9.92
N ILE A 32 4.53 -1.70 10.14
CA ILE A 32 3.86 -1.60 11.44
C ILE A 32 4.68 -2.28 12.53
N ALA A 33 5.14 -3.52 12.31
CA ALA A 33 5.89 -4.29 13.30
C ALA A 33 7.22 -3.62 13.71
N GLY A 34 7.85 -2.86 12.81
CA GLY A 34 9.11 -2.16 13.09
C GLY A 34 8.97 -0.72 13.58
N ASN A 35 7.81 -0.08 13.40
CA ASN A 35 7.67 1.38 13.58
C ASN A 35 6.53 1.79 14.53
N ILE A 36 5.60 0.88 14.84
CA ILE A 36 4.46 1.17 15.70
C ILE A 36 4.60 0.41 17.00
N ASP A 37 4.76 1.14 18.10
CA ASP A 37 4.59 0.61 19.44
C ASP A 37 3.13 0.75 19.87
N PHE A 38 2.38 -0.36 19.82
CA PHE A 38 0.97 -0.36 20.19
C PHE A 38 0.70 -0.08 21.66
N ALA A 39 1.70 -0.21 22.55
CA ALA A 39 1.53 0.08 23.98
C ALA A 39 1.28 1.57 24.25
N GLN A 40 1.65 2.44 23.32
CA GLN A 40 1.45 3.89 23.42
C GLN A 40 0.02 4.33 23.04
N PHE A 41 -0.78 3.41 22.49
CA PHE A 41 -2.12 3.70 22.02
C PHE A 41 -3.17 3.01 22.88
N LYS A 42 -4.32 3.67 23.07
CA LYS A 42 -5.48 3.09 23.74
C LYS A 42 -6.14 2.01 22.88
N ASN A 43 -5.97 2.08 21.56
CA ASN A 43 -6.40 1.06 20.62
C ASN A 43 -5.57 1.11 19.33
N LYS A 44 -5.54 0.00 18.59
CA LYS A 44 -4.73 -0.14 17.36
C LYS A 44 -5.14 0.83 16.25
N MET A 45 -6.40 1.26 16.21
CA MET A 45 -6.89 2.22 15.20
C MET A 45 -6.28 3.61 15.34
N GLN A 46 -5.74 3.97 16.51
CA GLN A 46 -5.03 5.25 16.66
C GLN A 46 -3.71 5.28 15.87
N ALA A 47 -3.13 4.12 15.53
CA ALA A 47 -1.93 4.04 14.67
C ALA A 47 -2.23 4.35 13.19
N MET A 48 -3.50 4.36 12.78
CA MET A 48 -3.94 4.61 11.40
C MET A 48 -3.32 5.88 10.81
N GLY A 49 -3.31 6.97 11.57
CA GLY A 49 -2.75 8.24 11.11
C GLY A 49 -1.25 8.15 10.82
N SER A 50 -0.50 7.47 11.69
CA SER A 50 0.95 7.28 11.52
C SER A 50 1.27 6.43 10.30
N ILE A 51 0.50 5.35 10.08
CA ILE A 51 0.66 4.45 8.94
C ILE A 51 0.32 5.20 7.64
N MET A 52 -0.83 5.88 7.58
CA MET A 52 -1.23 6.67 6.42
C MET A 52 -0.29 7.85 6.16
N LYS A 53 0.35 8.42 7.18
CA LYS A 53 1.36 9.48 7.01
C LYS A 53 2.65 8.94 6.36
N HIS A 54 3.02 7.69 6.65
CA HIS A 54 4.18 7.06 6.02
C HIS A 54 3.90 6.65 4.57
N PHE A 55 2.80 5.95 4.33
CA PHE A 55 2.46 5.42 3.01
C PHE A 55 1.77 6.44 2.10
N GLY A 56 1.12 7.46 2.65
CA GLY A 56 0.39 8.47 1.87
C GLY A 56 -0.66 7.83 0.96
N SER A 57 -0.62 8.18 -0.32
CA SER A 57 -1.47 7.59 -1.36
C SER A 57 -1.03 6.20 -1.83
N LEU A 58 0.06 5.66 -1.28
CA LEU A 58 0.57 4.33 -1.62
C LEU A 58 -0.11 3.23 -0.80
N ALA A 59 -0.88 3.56 0.24
CA ALA A 59 -1.68 2.58 0.97
C ALA A 59 -3.16 2.93 0.84
N ASP A 60 -3.99 1.90 0.70
CA ASP A 60 -5.43 2.05 0.80
C ASP A 60 -5.88 2.02 2.27
N GLY A 61 -6.71 2.99 2.66
CA GLY A 61 -7.12 3.14 4.04
C GLY A 61 -7.98 1.99 4.57
N ASN A 62 -8.75 1.33 3.70
CA ASN A 62 -9.54 0.16 4.09
C ASN A 62 -8.63 -1.06 4.33
N THR A 63 -7.59 -1.20 3.52
CA THR A 63 -6.56 -2.23 3.68
C THR A 63 -5.84 -2.06 5.01
N VAL A 64 -5.38 -0.85 5.35
CA VAL A 64 -4.73 -0.58 6.65
C VAL A 64 -5.69 -0.86 7.81
N LYS A 65 -6.95 -0.43 7.69
CA LYS A 65 -7.98 -0.73 8.71
C LYS A 65 -8.17 -2.23 8.90
N SER A 66 -8.27 -3.00 7.81
CA SER A 66 -8.40 -4.46 7.84
C SER A 66 -7.20 -5.11 8.55
N ILE A 67 -5.98 -4.69 8.21
CA ILE A 67 -4.76 -5.15 8.88
C ILE A 67 -4.84 -4.87 10.38
N LEU A 68 -5.12 -3.62 10.79
CA LEU A 68 -5.19 -3.21 12.20
C LEU A 68 -6.28 -3.95 12.99
N SER A 69 -7.38 -4.31 12.35
CA SER A 69 -8.44 -5.13 12.94
C SER A 69 -8.05 -6.61 13.11
N SER A 70 -7.13 -7.10 12.28
CA SER A 70 -6.65 -8.49 12.30
C SER A 70 -5.41 -8.72 13.18
N LEU A 71 -4.74 -7.64 13.60
CA LEU A 71 -3.62 -7.67 14.53
C LEU A 71 -4.13 -7.84 15.96
#